data_AF-A0AAD7BAR4-F1
#
_entry.id   AF-A0AAD7BAR4-F1
#
_cell.length_a   1.000
_cell.length_b   1.000
_cell.length_c   1.000
_cell.angle_alpha   90.00
_cell.angle_beta   90.00
_cell.angle_gamma   90.00
#
_symmetry.space_group_name_H-M   'P 1'
#
loop_
_entity.id
_entity.type
_entity.pdbx_description
1 polymer ?
#
loop_
_entity_poly.entity_id
_entity_poly.type
_entity_poly.pdbx_seq_one_letter_code
_entity_poly.pdbx_strand_id
1 'polypeptide(L)'
;MASSAVKDVHKRIQTMNDAISEHLKAIKELTEQKHAAWGELNYLRDPMSRLPLELSSMIFRRCVGPEYDDLQPHAYTAPMLLMRICRSWTQIALATPSLWTDIHIHITIPYIGFGNLFEIGWTGRNSFQSRSHFQGVGTRTWRT
;
A
#
# COMPACT_ATOMS: atom_id res chain seq x y z
N MET A 1 -60.41 -15.41 2.27
CA MET A 1 -59.60 -15.35 3.50
C MET A 1 -58.09 -15.44 3.21
N ALA A 2 -57.58 -16.42 2.47
CA ALA A 2 -56.13 -16.56 2.18
C ALA A 2 -55.47 -15.34 1.50
N SER A 3 -56.20 -14.60 0.66
CA SER A 3 -55.66 -13.43 -0.07
C SER A 3 -55.38 -12.20 0.81
N SER A 4 -56.09 -12.00 1.93
CA SER A 4 -55.81 -10.85 2.82
C SER A 4 -54.56 -11.12 3.67
N ALA A 5 -54.40 -12.34 4.18
CA ALA A 5 -53.23 -12.73 4.97
C ALA A 5 -51.91 -12.57 4.18
N VAL A 6 -51.90 -12.90 2.88
CA VAL A 6 -50.73 -12.68 2.01
C VAL A 6 -50.42 -11.19 1.85
N LYS A 7 -51.45 -10.34 1.70
CA LYS A 7 -51.28 -8.88 1.60
C LYS A 7 -50.73 -8.29 2.90
N ASP A 8 -51.18 -8.78 4.05
CA ASP A 8 -50.71 -8.32 5.37
C ASP A 8 -49.23 -8.65 5.59
N VAL A 9 -48.80 -9.84 5.21
CA VAL A 9 -47.38 -10.23 5.26
C VAL A 9 -46.54 -9.37 4.32
N HIS A 10 -47.01 -9.13 3.10
CA HIS A 10 -46.30 -8.25 2.15
C HIS A 10 -46.15 -6.83 2.71
N LYS A 11 -47.23 -6.27 3.29
CA LYS A 11 -47.20 -4.95 3.92
C LYS A 11 -46.15 -4.90 5.04
N ARG A 12 -46.08 -5.94 5.88
CA ARG A 12 -45.09 -6.01 6.96
C ARG A 12 -43.65 -6.07 6.45
N ILE A 13 -43.39 -6.83 5.38
CA ILE A 13 -42.08 -6.87 4.72
C ILE A 13 -41.71 -5.50 4.18
N GLN A 14 -42.65 -4.79 3.53
CA GLN A 14 -42.37 -3.44 3.02
C GLN A 14 -42.03 -2.48 4.15
N THR A 15 -42.81 -2.47 5.23
CA THR A 15 -42.50 -1.66 6.42
C THR A 15 -41.11 -1.96 6.98
N MET A 16 -40.70 -3.23 7.01
CA MET A 16 -39.34 -3.60 7.44
C MET A 16 -38.27 -3.11 6.48
N ASN A 17 -38.48 -3.21 5.17
CA ASN A 17 -37.54 -2.70 4.16
C ASN A 17 -37.38 -1.19 4.24
N ASP A 18 -38.48 -0.46 4.43
CA ASP A 18 -38.45 1.00 4.62
C ASP A 18 -37.62 1.36 5.86
N ALA A 19 -37.87 0.68 6.98
CA ALA A 19 -37.09 0.87 8.22
C ALA A 19 -35.59 0.54 8.04
N ILE A 20 -35.26 -0.55 7.33
CA ILE A 20 -33.88 -0.90 7.00
C ILE A 20 -33.24 0.21 6.17
N SER A 21 -33.93 0.72 5.15
CA SER A 21 -33.40 1.78 4.28
C SER A 21 -33.09 3.06 5.05
N GLU A 22 -33.97 3.44 5.99
CA GLU A 22 -33.77 4.60 6.85
C GLU A 22 -32.59 4.40 7.81
N HIS A 23 -32.46 3.22 8.43
CA HIS A 23 -31.32 2.91 9.28
C HIS A 23 -30.00 2.88 8.52
N LEU A 24 -29.97 2.35 7.30
CA LEU A 24 -28.78 2.37 6.46
C LEU A 24 -28.34 3.80 6.13
N LYS A 25 -29.30 4.70 5.89
CA LYS A 25 -29.02 6.13 5.70
C LYS A 25 -28.41 6.75 6.94
N ALA A 26 -28.99 6.50 8.12
CA ALA A 26 -28.46 7.00 9.39
C ALA A 26 -27.04 6.46 9.69
N ILE A 27 -26.78 5.17 9.45
CA ILE A 27 -25.45 4.57 9.62
C ILE A 27 -24.44 5.22 8.68
N LYS A 28 -24.81 5.47 7.42
CA LYS A 28 -23.95 6.13 6.44
C LYS A 28 -23.56 7.52 6.94
N GLU A 29 -24.53 8.32 7.37
CA GLU A 29 -24.31 9.67 7.87
C GLU A 29 -23.41 9.68 9.11
N LEU A 30 -23.70 8.84 10.10
CA LEU A 30 -22.84 8.72 11.29
C LEU A 30 -21.42 8.25 10.95
N THR A 31 -21.28 7.40 9.93
CA THR A 31 -19.97 6.95 9.46
C THR A 31 -19.19 8.10 8.83
N GLU A 32 -19.84 8.94 8.02
CA GLU A 32 -19.26 10.15 7.43
C GLU A 32 -18.85 11.16 8.51
N GLN A 33 -19.72 11.43 9.48
CA GLN A 33 -19.42 12.30 10.63
C GLN A 33 -18.23 11.77 11.44
N LYS A 34 -18.22 10.45 11.70
CA LYS A 34 -17.10 9.78 12.36
C LYS A 34 -15.80 9.98 11.56
N HIS A 35 -15.82 9.77 10.24
CA HIS A 35 -14.65 9.96 9.39
C HIS A 35 -14.13 11.40 9.40
N ALA A 36 -15.02 12.39 9.37
CA ALA A 36 -14.65 13.80 9.49
C ALA A 36 -13.95 14.08 10.84
N ALA A 37 -14.53 13.63 11.95
CA ALA A 37 -13.95 13.79 13.28
C ALA A 37 -12.58 13.10 13.41
N TRP A 38 -12.40 11.91 12.82
CA TRP A 38 -11.08 11.26 12.77
C TRP A 38 -10.07 12.06 11.93
N GLY A 39 -10.50 12.71 10.85
CA GLY A 39 -9.65 13.59 10.05
C GLY A 39 -9.12 14.77 10.86
N GLU A 40 -9.99 15.43 11.62
CA GLU A 40 -9.63 16.52 12.52
C GLU A 40 -8.67 16.06 13.62
N LEU A 41 -8.99 14.93 14.28
CA LEU A 41 -8.12 14.36 15.31
C LEU A 41 -6.74 14.01 14.75
N ASN A 42 -6.68 13.41 13.56
CA ASN A 42 -5.42 13.05 12.92
C ASN A 42 -4.59 14.29 12.60
N TYR A 43 -5.20 15.38 12.12
CA TYR A 43 -4.49 16.65 11.89
C TYR A 43 -3.89 17.23 13.19
N LEU A 44 -4.61 17.12 14.31
CA LEU A 44 -4.13 17.60 15.61
C LEU A 44 -3.04 16.70 16.21
N ARG A 45 -3.16 15.38 16.05
CA ARG A 45 -2.29 14.38 16.66
C ARG A 45 -1.03 14.11 15.85
N ASP A 46 -1.10 14.19 14.53
CA ASP A 46 0.02 13.89 13.64
C ASP A 46 0.82 15.16 13.31
N PRO A 47 2.01 15.36 13.90
CA PRO A 47 2.84 16.51 13.59
C PRO A 47 3.28 16.52 12.11
N MET A 48 3.41 15.36 11.46
CA MET A 48 3.86 15.29 10.06
C MET A 48 2.83 15.81 9.07
N SER A 49 1.55 15.73 9.41
CA SER A 49 0.46 16.31 8.60
C SER A 49 0.40 17.84 8.67
N ARG A 50 1.10 18.46 9.62
CA ARG A 50 1.20 19.92 9.77
C ARG A 50 2.47 20.51 9.18
N LEU A 51 3.45 19.67 8.86
CA LEU A 51 4.71 20.09 8.27
C LEU A 51 4.57 20.17 6.74
N PRO A 52 5.24 21.13 6.09
CA PRO A 52 5.47 21.11 4.66
C PRO A 52 6.12 19.78 4.23
N LEU A 53 5.78 19.33 3.02
CA LEU A 53 6.26 18.07 2.47
C LEU A 53 7.79 17.98 2.52
N GLU A 54 8.49 19.08 2.25
CA GLU A 54 9.96 19.16 2.23
C GLU A 54 10.57 18.80 3.60
N LEU A 55 10.00 19.32 4.68
CA LEU A 55 10.48 19.04 6.03
C LEU A 55 10.17 17.60 6.44
N SER A 56 8.98 17.11 6.11
CA SER A 56 8.61 15.73 6.38
C SER A 56 9.50 14.73 5.63
N SER A 57 9.80 14.99 4.36
CA SER A 57 10.75 14.23 3.56
C SER A 57 12.17 14.27 4.13
N MET A 58 12.62 15.43 4.64
CA MET A 58 13.93 15.56 5.31
C MET A 58 14.01 14.70 6.58
N ILE A 59 12.97 14.70 7.40
CA ILE A 59 12.89 13.88 8.61
C ILE A 59 12.93 12.40 8.22
N PHE A 60 12.09 11.98 7.27
CA PHE A 60 12.02 10.59 6.83
C PHE A 60 13.36 10.07 6.30
N ARG A 61 14.11 10.88 5.54
CA ARG A 61 15.45 10.50 5.07
C ARG A 61 16.41 10.22 6.22
N ARG A 62 16.31 10.96 7.33
CA ARG A 62 17.15 10.73 8.51
C ARG A 62 16.72 9.53 9.34
N CYS A 63 15.48 9.05 9.16
CA CYS A 63 14.99 7.83 9.80
C CYS A 63 15.48 6.56 9.11
N VAL A 64 15.92 6.66 7.85
CA VAL A 64 16.62 5.58 7.14
C VAL A 64 18.10 5.68 7.52
N GLY A 65 18.47 5.02 8.62
CA GLY A 65 19.86 4.98 9.09
C GLY A 65 20.75 4.08 8.23
N PRO A 66 22.07 4.33 8.17
CA PRO A 66 23.02 3.52 7.39
C PRO A 66 23.15 2.08 7.89
N GLU A 67 22.77 1.80 9.14
CA GLU A 67 22.71 0.44 9.70
C GLU A 67 21.63 -0.46 9.06
N TYR A 68 20.76 0.10 8.21
CA TYR A 68 19.68 -0.61 7.54
C TYR A 68 19.94 -0.89 6.06
N ASP A 69 21.03 -0.38 5.47
CA ASP A 69 21.34 -0.53 4.04
C ASP A 69 21.60 -2.01 3.66
N ASP A 70 22.21 -2.78 4.56
CA ASP A 70 22.50 -4.21 4.33
C ASP A 70 21.36 -5.15 4.78
N LEU A 71 20.28 -4.60 5.35
CA LEU A 71 19.17 -5.40 5.86
C LEU A 71 18.07 -5.50 4.81
N GLN A 72 17.56 -6.72 4.61
CA GLN A 72 16.36 -6.93 3.80
C GLN A 72 15.23 -6.00 4.27
N PRO A 73 14.47 -5.37 3.35
CA PRO A 73 13.33 -4.54 3.69
C PRO A 73 12.40 -5.26 4.66
N HIS A 74 12.24 -4.70 5.85
CA HIS A 74 11.47 -5.32 6.92
C HIS A 74 10.33 -4.40 7.35
N ALA A 75 9.19 -4.98 7.72
CA ALA A 75 7.99 -4.19 8.06
C ALA A 75 8.20 -3.22 9.24
N TYR A 76 9.20 -3.48 10.09
CA TYR A 76 9.54 -2.67 11.26
C TYR A 76 10.79 -1.79 11.06
N THR A 77 11.39 -1.77 9.87
CA THR A 77 12.50 -0.87 9.53
C THR A 77 12.06 0.19 8.54
N ALA A 78 12.64 1.39 8.63
CA ALA A 78 12.45 2.40 7.59
C ALA A 78 13.12 1.90 6.29
N PRO A 79 12.56 2.21 5.10
CA PRO A 79 11.40 3.08 4.87
C PRO A 79 10.03 2.39 5.03
N MET A 80 9.98 1.04 5.16
CA MET A 80 8.71 0.30 5.21
C MET A 80 7.83 0.68 6.42
N LEU A 81 8.44 0.90 7.59
CA LEU A 81 7.74 1.31 8.80
C LEU A 81 6.96 2.61 8.61
N LEU A 82 7.54 3.57 7.90
CA LEU A 82 6.94 4.90 7.68
C LEU A 82 5.62 4.79 6.90
N MET A 83 5.51 3.84 5.98
CA MET A 83 4.29 3.58 5.23
C MET A 83 3.14 2.99 6.06
N ARG A 84 3.40 2.47 7.27
CA ARG A 84 2.43 1.72 8.07
C ARG A 84 1.77 2.53 9.18
N ILE A 85 2.24 3.74 9.43
CA ILE A 85 1.80 4.55 10.58
C ILE A 85 0.41 5.16 10.33
N CYS A 86 0.26 5.94 9.26
CA CYS A 86 -1.02 6.46 8.81
C CYS A 86 -0.98 6.81 7.32
N ARG A 87 -2.15 7.08 6.72
CA ARG A 87 -2.26 7.38 5.28
C ARG A 87 -1.43 8.61 4.86
N SER A 88 -1.34 9.62 5.72
CA SER A 88 -0.55 10.83 5.46
C SER A 88 0.94 10.49 5.35
N TRP A 89 1.47 9.69 6.28
CA TRP A 89 2.87 9.25 6.24
C TRP A 89 3.16 8.36 5.03
N THR A 90 2.24 7.47 4.66
CA THR A 90 2.36 6.68 3.42
C THR A 90 2.47 7.60 2.20
N GLN A 91 1.64 8.63 2.10
CA GLN A 91 1.68 9.59 0.99
C GLN A 91 3.00 10.36 0.94
N ILE A 92 3.49 10.85 2.08
CA ILE A 92 4.77 11.55 2.18
C ILE A 92 5.93 10.63 1.79
N ALA A 93 5.95 9.39 2.30
CA ALA A 93 7.01 8.43 2.01
C ALA A 93 7.05 8.08 0.51
N LEU A 94 5.89 7.82 -0.11
CA LEU A 94 5.79 7.58 -1.55
C LEU A 94 6.15 8.81 -2.40
N ALA A 95 5.83 10.01 -1.91
CA ALA A 95 6.20 11.27 -2.56
C ALA A 95 7.68 11.66 -2.36
N THR A 96 8.47 10.85 -1.66
CA THR A 96 9.89 11.10 -1.40
C THR A 96 10.76 10.04 -2.11
N PRO A 97 11.09 10.21 -3.41
CA PRO A 97 11.85 9.22 -4.20
C PRO A 97 13.20 8.82 -3.59
N SER A 98 13.86 9.75 -2.89
CA SER A 98 15.14 9.52 -2.22
C SER A 98 15.11 8.49 -1.10
N LEU A 99 13.92 8.05 -0.63
CA LEU A 99 13.80 6.96 0.33
C LEU A 99 13.88 5.57 -0.32
N TRP A 100 13.74 5.51 -1.65
CA TRP A 100 13.58 4.27 -2.41
C TRP A 100 14.78 3.97 -3.31
N THR A 101 15.85 4.76 -3.21
CA THR A 101 17.05 4.61 -4.06
C THR A 101 17.84 3.35 -3.71
N ASP A 102 17.87 2.96 -2.44
CA ASP A 102 18.76 1.94 -1.90
C ASP A 102 17.95 0.83 -1.20
N ILE A 103 17.14 0.09 -1.97
CA ILE A 103 16.32 -1.02 -1.47
C ILE A 103 16.82 -2.35 -2.05
N HIS A 104 17.37 -3.21 -1.20
CA HIS A 104 17.89 -4.52 -1.58
C HIS A 104 16.88 -5.65 -1.35
N ILE A 105 16.24 -6.13 -2.41
CA ILE A 105 15.29 -7.26 -2.33
C ILE A 105 16.02 -8.57 -2.64
N HIS A 106 16.12 -9.45 -1.63
CA HIS A 106 16.60 -10.81 -1.83
C HIS A 106 15.44 -11.72 -2.20
N ILE A 107 15.41 -12.14 -3.47
CA ILE A 107 14.43 -13.12 -3.95
C ILE A 107 15.07 -14.50 -3.87
N THR A 108 14.72 -15.27 -2.85
CA THR A 108 15.05 -16.70 -2.80
C THR A 108 14.05 -17.45 -3.66
N ILE A 109 14.44 -17.82 -4.87
CA ILE A 109 13.61 -18.66 -5.74
C ILE A 109 13.84 -20.12 -5.32
N PRO A 110 12.86 -20.81 -4.72
CA PRO A 110 12.94 -22.26 -4.61
C PRO A 110 12.82 -22.80 -6.04
N TYR A 111 13.85 -23.49 -6.54
CA TYR A 111 13.85 -24.06 -7.87
C TYR A 111 12.65 -24.98 -8.09
N ILE A 112 11.60 -24.46 -8.71
CA ILE A 112 10.65 -25.26 -9.48
C ILE A 112 11.14 -25.14 -10.91
N GLY A 113 11.55 -26.26 -11.50
CA GLY A 113 12.25 -26.32 -12.78
C GLY A 113 11.56 -25.49 -13.87
N PHE A 114 12.17 -24.35 -14.22
CA PHE A 114 11.84 -23.59 -15.42
C PHE A 114 12.45 -24.29 -16.64
N GLY A 115 11.91 -25.45 -16.97
CA GLY A 115 11.98 -25.99 -18.32
C GLY A 115 10.86 -25.36 -19.14
N ASN A 116 11.20 -24.34 -19.93
CA ASN A 116 10.42 -23.82 -21.07
C ASN A 116 9.22 -22.89 -20.78
N LEU A 117 9.48 -21.69 -20.25
CA LEU A 117 8.54 -20.56 -20.40
C LEU A 117 9.28 -19.22 -20.55
N PHE A 118 10.18 -19.16 -21.53
CA PHE A 118 10.59 -17.90 -22.16
C PHE A 118 9.73 -17.73 -23.42
N GLU A 119 8.48 -17.28 -23.30
CA GLU A 119 7.74 -16.66 -24.43
C GLU A 119 6.37 -16.07 -24.03
N ILE A 120 6.33 -15.22 -22.99
CA ILE A 120 5.28 -14.20 -22.94
C ILE A 120 5.94 -12.89 -22.54
N GLY A 121 6.22 -12.09 -23.56
CA GLY A 121 6.85 -10.78 -23.45
C GLY A 121 5.99 -9.84 -22.62
N TRP A 122 6.52 -9.44 -21.47
CA TRP A 122 6.05 -8.26 -20.76
C TRP A 122 6.83 -7.06 -21.28
N THR A 123 6.19 -6.28 -22.14
CA THR A 123 6.67 -4.97 -22.54
C THR A 123 6.30 -3.95 -21.46
N GLY A 124 7.32 -3.21 -21.00
CA GLY A 124 7.19 -1.87 -20.45
C GLY A 124 6.80 -1.74 -18.98
N ARG A 125 7.77 -1.44 -18.11
CA ARG A 125 8.11 -0.06 -17.72
C ARG A 125 9.32 -0.08 -16.78
N ASN A 126 10.28 0.79 -17.06
CA ASN A 126 11.47 1.12 -16.25
C ASN A 126 12.60 0.09 -16.20
N SER A 127 13.63 0.41 -16.98
CA SER A 127 14.99 -0.10 -16.95
C SER A 127 15.58 -0.13 -15.54
N PHE A 128 15.61 -1.31 -14.93
CA PHE A 128 16.50 -1.62 -13.82
C PHE A 128 17.81 -2.13 -14.43
N GLN A 129 18.73 -1.22 -14.77
CA GLN A 129 20.03 -1.59 -15.32
C GLN A 129 20.93 -2.05 -14.18
N SER A 130 20.85 -3.34 -13.86
CA SER A 130 21.70 -3.98 -12.87
C SER A 130 23.14 -4.03 -13.40
N ARG A 131 24.02 -3.19 -12.85
CA ARG A 131 25.48 -3.37 -12.94
C ARG A 131 25.87 -4.50 -11.99
N SER A 132 25.74 -5.74 -12.43
CA SER A 132 26.41 -6.86 -11.76
C SER A 132 27.85 -6.94 -12.24
N HIS A 133 28.77 -6.43 -11.42
CA HIS A 133 30.19 -6.74 -11.52
C HIS A 133 30.38 -8.17 -10.99
N PHE A 134 30.18 -9.16 -11.86
CA PHE A 134 30.45 -10.55 -11.55
C PHE A 134 31.94 -10.83 -11.85
N GLN A 135 32.78 -10.85 -10.81
CA GLN A 135 34.09 -11.48 -10.91
C GLN A 135 33.90 -12.99 -10.82
N GLY A 136 34.23 -13.70 -11.90
CA GLY A 136 34.12 -15.15 -12.00
C GLY A 136 34.74 -15.63 -13.30
N VAL A 137 36.02 -15.96 -13.21
CA VAL A 137 36.92 -16.44 -14.25
C VAL A 137 36.31 -17.55 -15.10
N GLY A 138 36.31 -17.37 -16.43
CA GLY A 138 35.87 -18.37 -17.39
C GLY A 138 36.13 -17.89 -18.82
N THR A 139 37.35 -18.08 -19.28
CA THR A 139 37.80 -17.75 -20.64
C THR A 139 36.87 -18.33 -21.70
N ARG A 140 36.25 -17.48 -22.53
CA ARG A 140 35.89 -17.80 -23.93
C ARG A 140 36.01 -16.53 -24.76
N THR A 141 36.97 -16.56 -25.68
CA THR A 141 37.12 -15.72 -26.87
C THR A 141 35.76 -15.66 -27.61
N TRP A 142 35.36 -14.57 -28.28
CA TRP A 142 35.91 -14.11 -29.56
C TRP A 142 35.62 -12.62 -29.84
N ARG A 143 36.69 -11.94 -30.24
CA ARG A 143 36.85 -10.93 -31.31
C ARG A 143 35.63 -10.72 -32.24
N THR A 144 35.22 -9.47 -32.42
CA THR A 144 35.68 -8.55 -33.50
C THR A 144 35.64 -7.11 -33.00
#